data_AF-A0A929Z5F3-F1
#
_entry.id   AF-A0A929Z5F3-F1
#
_cell.length_a   1.000
_cell.length_b   1.000
_cell.length_c   1.000
_cell.angle_alpha   90.00
_cell.angle_beta   90.00
_cell.angle_gamma   90.00
#
_symmetry.space_group_name_H-M   'P 1'
#
loop_
_entity.id
_entity.type
_entity.pdbx_description
1 polymer ?
#
loop_
_entity_poly.entity_id
_entity_poly.type
_entity_poly.pdbx_seq_one_letter_code
_entity_poly.pdbx_strand_id
1 'polypeptide(L)'
;RFATSPRFFQYNKARLLVLSDPEVIDLEEKGMYVNNKRIGDVAELLCFSTPQEKFYRVTHTNGFVECLDGRQVYVTRTPVDQIGGGVWDYLRKLADETGLCDEEGNNSLAKGYACVDVKRDNVPLAQYLGAKRKLAVRALPKVVYYPFGCNASQQAAVEAALSHQVSIVQGPPGTGKTQTILNIIANLLLAGKTVLVVSNNNSAVVNVAEKLHREGLGFLVAQLGNAENKVAFVRSQSAHYPELSDWALADEKPVRELARRALQTVSQGFADQTQRAQLKVEYDALLREQQYDDLLGEEGAFETGALARLSAAQLMKLLMAYRLRVEQGKKVGTWVRLKWALTFGFRLFSFLKGEATEVIAGLEKAFYRVRKAEIEQELAVIEERLQALELQSALNALTTSSRQMLKHKMAERFGGGTRRQFTVSGIKAKTEEFLKEYPVVLSSTYKSNT
;
A
#
# COMPACT_ATOMS: atom_id res chain seq x y z
N ARG A 1 34.05 -33.84 1.41
CA ARG A 1 35.28 -33.03 1.52
C ARG A 1 34.92 -31.61 1.08
N PHE A 2 35.31 -30.57 1.80
CA PHE A 2 35.00 -29.20 1.35
C PHE A 2 35.87 -28.85 0.14
N ALA A 3 35.35 -28.01 -0.77
CA ALA A 3 36.10 -27.54 -1.93
C ALA A 3 37.37 -26.75 -1.54
N THR A 4 37.38 -26.14 -0.35
CA THR A 4 38.45 -25.27 0.15
C THR A 4 39.20 -25.82 1.36
N SER A 5 38.91 -27.04 1.84
CA SER A 5 39.57 -27.63 3.02
C SER A 5 39.78 -29.14 2.90
N PRO A 6 40.92 -29.69 3.36
CA PRO A 6 41.16 -31.13 3.41
C PRO A 6 40.32 -31.85 4.50
N ARG A 7 39.55 -31.12 5.33
CA ARG A 7 38.65 -31.72 6.32
C ARG A 7 37.48 -32.46 5.66
N PHE A 8 37.21 -33.66 6.14
CA PHE A 8 36.04 -34.45 5.76
C PHE A 8 34.85 -34.05 6.62
N PHE A 9 33.75 -33.64 6.00
CA PHE A 9 32.48 -33.46 6.67
C PHE A 9 31.71 -34.79 6.57
N GLN A 10 31.49 -35.46 7.69
CA GLN A 10 30.63 -36.64 7.74
C GLN A 10 29.17 -36.16 7.81
N TYR A 11 28.45 -36.34 6.71
CA TYR A 11 27.02 -36.02 6.63
C TYR A 11 26.23 -37.32 6.75
N ASN A 12 25.28 -37.40 7.69
CA ASN A 12 24.40 -38.56 7.81
C ASN A 12 23.47 -38.60 6.59
N LYS A 13 23.43 -39.73 5.86
CA LYS A 13 22.53 -39.92 4.71
C LYS A 13 21.06 -39.68 5.06
N ALA A 14 20.64 -39.94 6.30
CA ALA A 14 19.28 -39.67 6.77
C ALA A 14 18.93 -38.16 6.84
N ARG A 15 19.92 -37.26 6.73
CA ARG A 15 19.72 -35.80 6.67
C ARG A 15 19.79 -35.25 5.24
N LEU A 16 19.98 -36.11 4.23
CA LEU A 16 19.98 -35.72 2.82
C LEU A 16 18.58 -35.93 2.24
N LEU A 17 18.01 -34.86 1.69
CA LEU A 17 16.83 -34.94 0.85
C LEU A 17 17.28 -35.08 -0.60
N VAL A 18 16.97 -36.20 -1.24
CA VAL A 18 17.30 -36.45 -2.65
C VAL A 18 16.01 -36.38 -3.46
N LEU A 19 15.94 -35.41 -4.36
CA LEU A 19 14.82 -35.23 -5.29
C LEU A 19 15.27 -35.76 -6.66
N SER A 20 14.65 -36.85 -7.11
CA SER A 20 15.11 -37.60 -8.29
C SER A 20 14.19 -37.47 -9.51
N ASP A 21 12.99 -36.93 -9.30
CA ASP A 21 11.92 -36.86 -10.30
C ASP A 21 11.55 -35.39 -10.57
N PRO A 22 12.27 -34.71 -11.48
CA PRO A 22 11.99 -33.32 -11.81
C PRO A 22 10.82 -33.18 -12.80
N GLU A 23 10.02 -32.14 -12.61
CA GLU A 23 9.09 -31.64 -13.62
C GLU A 23 9.86 -30.76 -14.62
N VAL A 24 9.82 -31.12 -15.91
CA VAL A 24 10.39 -30.30 -16.99
C VAL A 24 9.42 -29.15 -17.31
N ILE A 25 9.90 -27.92 -17.20
CA ILE A 25 9.09 -26.73 -17.49
C ILE A 25 9.44 -26.19 -18.86
N ASP A 26 8.46 -26.20 -19.75
CA ASP A 26 8.56 -25.53 -21.05
C ASP A 26 8.48 -23.99 -20.90
N LEU A 27 9.44 -23.31 -21.51
CA LEU A 27 9.63 -21.86 -21.48
C LEU A 27 9.34 -21.17 -22.82
N GLU A 28 8.92 -21.89 -23.87
CA GLU A 28 8.68 -21.31 -25.21
C GLU A 28 7.79 -20.06 -25.12
N GLU A 29 6.64 -20.19 -24.47
CA GLU A 29 5.68 -19.12 -24.22
C GLU A 29 5.76 -18.54 -22.79
N LYS A 30 6.83 -18.79 -22.02
CA LYS A 30 6.92 -18.29 -20.63
C LYS A 30 8.19 -17.48 -20.40
N GLY A 31 8.13 -16.56 -19.45
CA GLY A 31 9.29 -15.86 -18.94
C GLY A 31 9.79 -16.54 -17.67
N MET A 32 11.09 -16.80 -17.58
CA MET A 32 11.76 -17.19 -16.34
C MET A 32 12.41 -15.95 -15.70
N TYR A 33 12.21 -15.81 -14.39
CA TYR A 33 12.74 -14.71 -13.61
C TYR A 33 13.48 -15.22 -12.39
N VAL A 34 14.65 -14.66 -12.13
CA VAL A 34 15.42 -14.88 -10.90
C VAL A 34 15.59 -13.53 -10.21
N ASN A 35 15.14 -13.39 -8.97
CA ASN A 35 15.18 -12.14 -8.22
C ASN A 35 14.58 -10.94 -9.01
N ASN A 36 13.46 -11.19 -9.72
CA ASN A 36 12.75 -10.25 -10.61
C ASN A 36 13.48 -9.85 -11.91
N LYS A 37 14.61 -10.47 -12.25
CA LYS A 37 15.34 -10.28 -13.51
C LYS A 37 15.01 -11.38 -14.49
N ARG A 38 14.69 -11.03 -15.73
CA ARG A 38 14.41 -12.01 -16.79
C ARG A 38 15.70 -12.73 -17.18
N ILE A 39 15.66 -14.06 -17.21
CA ILE A 39 16.74 -14.91 -17.73
C ILE A 39 16.30 -15.40 -19.10
N GLY A 40 17.08 -15.08 -20.13
CA GLY A 40 16.74 -15.36 -21.53
C GLY A 40 17.54 -16.51 -22.14
N ASP A 41 18.64 -16.90 -21.50
CA ASP A 41 19.63 -17.86 -21.96
C ASP A 41 19.43 -19.24 -21.32
N VAL A 42 18.17 -19.67 -21.17
CA VAL A 42 17.81 -20.96 -20.56
C VAL A 42 17.56 -22.00 -21.65
N ALA A 43 18.32 -23.09 -21.63
CA ALA A 43 18.12 -24.24 -22.50
C ALA A 43 17.17 -25.29 -21.88
N GLU A 44 17.26 -25.51 -20.57
CA GLU A 44 16.42 -26.46 -19.85
C GLU A 44 16.13 -25.94 -18.43
N LEU A 45 14.87 -26.09 -17.99
CA LEU A 45 14.44 -25.78 -16.64
C LEU A 45 13.78 -26.99 -16.00
N LEU A 46 14.40 -27.49 -14.93
CA LEU A 46 13.89 -28.62 -14.14
C LEU A 46 13.43 -28.14 -12.77
N CYS A 47 12.21 -28.50 -12.38
CA CYS A 47 11.61 -28.14 -11.11
C CYS A 47 11.54 -29.37 -10.19
N PHE A 48 12.18 -29.28 -9.04
CA PHE A 48 12.15 -30.29 -7.98
C PHE A 48 11.26 -29.76 -6.85
N SER A 49 10.10 -30.37 -6.64
CA SER A 49 9.14 -29.93 -5.63
C SER A 49 9.10 -30.87 -4.43
N THR A 50 8.97 -30.28 -3.24
CA THR A 50 8.62 -30.96 -1.99
C THR A 50 7.28 -30.40 -1.49
N PRO A 51 6.63 -31.00 -0.48
CA PRO A 51 5.40 -30.43 0.09
C PRO A 51 5.57 -29.01 0.65
N GLN A 52 6.79 -28.56 0.94
CA GLN A 52 7.07 -27.29 1.62
C GLN A 52 7.85 -26.29 0.74
N GLU A 53 8.71 -26.78 -0.15
CA GLU A 53 9.67 -25.96 -0.91
C GLU A 53 9.85 -26.46 -2.34
N LYS A 54 10.28 -25.56 -3.23
CA LYS A 54 10.63 -25.87 -4.61
C LYS A 54 12.09 -25.49 -4.87
N PHE A 55 12.76 -26.26 -5.70
CA PHE A 55 14.11 -25.99 -6.18
C PHE A 55 14.13 -26.08 -7.69
N TYR A 56 14.90 -25.22 -8.34
CA TYR A 56 15.01 -25.19 -9.79
C TYR A 56 16.45 -25.48 -10.19
N ARG A 57 16.65 -26.35 -11.17
CA ARG A 57 17.92 -26.52 -11.86
C ARG A 57 17.79 -25.89 -13.24
N VAL A 58 18.67 -24.95 -13.54
CA VAL A 58 18.70 -24.19 -14.78
C VAL A 58 19.93 -24.62 -15.55
N THR A 59 19.73 -25.08 -16.77
CA THR A 59 20.82 -25.33 -17.72
C THR A 59 20.82 -24.20 -18.74
N HIS A 60 21.88 -23.41 -18.78
CA HIS A 60 22.03 -22.29 -19.70
C HIS A 60 22.46 -22.77 -21.09
N THR A 61 22.26 -21.94 -22.12
CA THR A 61 22.66 -22.25 -23.50
C THR A 61 24.16 -22.45 -23.68
N ASN A 62 24.99 -21.91 -22.77
CA ASN A 62 26.43 -22.10 -22.72
C ASN A 62 26.87 -23.37 -21.96
N GLY A 63 25.93 -24.18 -21.47
CA GLY A 63 26.18 -25.39 -20.68
C GLY A 63 26.45 -25.15 -19.19
N PHE A 64 26.42 -23.90 -18.71
CA PHE A 64 26.48 -23.59 -17.29
C PHE A 64 25.22 -24.10 -16.58
N VAL A 65 25.39 -24.70 -15.42
CA VAL A 65 24.28 -25.24 -14.62
C VAL A 65 24.29 -24.58 -13.25
N GLU A 66 23.13 -24.05 -12.86
CA GLU A 66 22.91 -23.53 -11.51
C GLU A 66 21.67 -24.13 -10.86
N CYS A 67 21.70 -24.19 -9.52
CA CYS A 67 20.58 -24.63 -8.71
C CYS A 67 20.08 -23.45 -7.88
N LEU A 68 18.80 -23.14 -8.00
CA LEU A 68 18.16 -21.97 -7.41
C LEU A 68 17.06 -22.37 -6.42
N ASP A 69 16.94 -21.59 -5.36
CA ASP A 69 15.82 -21.68 -4.41
C ASP A 69 14.54 -21.17 -5.10
N GLY A 70 13.44 -21.92 -4.99
CA GLY A 70 12.16 -21.56 -5.59
C GLY A 70 11.55 -20.27 -5.07
N ARG A 71 12.01 -19.72 -3.93
CA ARG A 71 11.63 -18.38 -3.46
C ARG A 71 12.22 -17.26 -4.33
N GLN A 72 13.30 -17.53 -5.05
CA GLN A 72 13.98 -16.59 -5.93
C GLN A 72 13.52 -16.71 -7.38
N VAL A 73 12.98 -17.88 -7.75
CA VAL A 73 12.54 -18.20 -9.11
C VAL A 73 11.05 -17.94 -9.27
N TYR A 74 10.71 -17.27 -10.36
CA TYR A 74 9.33 -17.09 -10.78
C TYR A 74 9.23 -17.39 -12.27
N VAL A 75 8.33 -18.31 -12.62
CA VAL A 75 8.00 -18.63 -14.01
C VAL A 75 6.60 -18.12 -14.30
N THR A 76 6.47 -17.32 -15.34
CA THR A 76 5.20 -16.75 -15.79
C THR A 76 4.22 -17.84 -16.22
N ARG A 77 2.92 -17.66 -15.93
CA ARG A 77 1.85 -18.55 -16.40
C ARG A 77 1.37 -18.17 -17.79
N THR A 78 1.12 -16.87 -18.01
CA THR A 78 0.61 -16.33 -19.29
C THR A 78 1.25 -14.98 -19.57
N PRO A 79 2.00 -14.82 -20.67
CA PRO A 79 2.59 -13.54 -21.07
C PRO A 79 1.57 -12.42 -21.31
N VAL A 80 2.02 -11.19 -21.16
CA VAL A 80 1.25 -9.96 -21.37
C VAL A 80 0.79 -9.79 -22.81
N ASP A 81 1.63 -10.15 -23.77
CA ASP A 81 1.33 -10.10 -25.20
C ASP A 81 0.26 -11.13 -25.62
N GLN A 82 0.03 -12.16 -24.81
CA GLN A 82 -1.06 -13.12 -24.99
C GLN A 82 -2.33 -12.74 -24.21
N ILE A 83 -2.27 -11.72 -23.34
CA ILE A 83 -3.41 -11.24 -22.52
C ILE A 83 -4.11 -10.10 -23.26
N GLY A 84 -5.45 -10.13 -23.33
CA GLY A 84 -6.23 -8.93 -23.67
C GLY A 84 -6.56 -8.68 -25.14
N GLY A 85 -6.37 -9.66 -26.03
CA GLY A 85 -6.96 -9.63 -27.37
C GLY A 85 -6.58 -8.42 -28.25
N GLY A 86 -5.29 -8.04 -28.28
CA GLY A 86 -4.76 -7.03 -29.19
C GLY A 86 -4.64 -5.60 -28.63
N VAL A 87 -5.00 -5.35 -27.36
CA VAL A 87 -4.84 -4.02 -26.73
C VAL A 87 -3.37 -3.59 -26.67
N TRP A 88 -2.45 -4.50 -26.33
CA TRP A 88 -1.02 -4.20 -26.34
C TRP A 88 -0.52 -3.86 -27.75
N ASP A 89 -0.99 -4.59 -28.76
CA ASP A 89 -0.65 -4.32 -30.16
C ASP A 89 -1.20 -2.98 -30.64
N TYR A 90 -2.42 -2.63 -30.22
CA TYR A 90 -3.00 -1.32 -30.47
C TYR A 90 -2.14 -0.19 -29.86
N LEU A 91 -1.72 -0.34 -28.60
CA LEU A 91 -0.85 0.65 -27.94
C LEU A 91 0.50 0.79 -28.66
N ARG A 92 1.10 -0.32 -29.14
CA ARG A 92 2.34 -0.28 -29.93
C ARG A 92 2.15 0.47 -31.26
N LYS A 93 1.11 0.13 -32.02
CA LYS A 93 0.79 0.82 -33.28
C LYS A 93 0.51 2.30 -33.06
N LEU A 94 -0.25 2.64 -32.03
CA LEU A 94 -0.54 4.03 -31.68
C LEU A 94 0.74 4.78 -31.31
N ALA A 95 1.65 4.15 -30.57
CA ALA A 95 2.95 4.75 -30.24
C ALA A 95 3.79 5.00 -31.51
N ASP A 96 3.80 4.07 -32.46
CA ASP A 96 4.50 4.23 -33.74
C ASP A 96 3.92 5.39 -34.57
N GLU A 97 2.59 5.55 -34.60
CA GLU A 97 1.90 6.59 -35.38
C GLU A 97 1.92 7.98 -34.72
N THR A 98 1.81 8.06 -33.38
CA THR A 98 1.62 9.33 -32.65
C THR A 98 2.86 9.84 -31.91
N GLY A 99 3.89 9.01 -31.78
CA GLY A 99 5.05 9.32 -30.96
C GLY A 99 5.82 10.54 -31.47
N LEU A 100 6.14 11.45 -30.54
CA LEU A 100 7.02 12.60 -30.80
C LEU A 100 8.41 12.07 -31.19
N CYS A 101 8.77 12.22 -32.45
CA CYS A 101 10.12 12.01 -32.93
C CYS A 101 11.02 13.13 -32.38
N ASP A 102 12.20 12.78 -31.89
CA ASP A 102 13.24 13.78 -31.61
C ASP A 102 13.81 14.36 -32.92
N GLU A 103 14.72 15.33 -32.80
CA GLU A 103 15.39 15.97 -33.95
C GLU A 103 16.18 14.97 -34.82
N GLU A 104 16.46 13.77 -34.29
CA GLU A 104 17.12 12.66 -34.99
C GLU A 104 16.11 11.67 -35.63
N GLY A 105 14.81 11.97 -35.58
CA GLY A 105 13.75 11.13 -36.15
C GLY A 105 13.41 9.90 -35.30
N ASN A 106 13.92 9.79 -34.07
CA ASN A 106 13.66 8.65 -33.21
C ASN A 106 12.35 8.82 -32.42
N ASN A 107 11.44 7.86 -32.59
CA ASN A 107 10.24 7.79 -31.77
C ASN A 107 10.56 7.24 -30.37
N SER A 108 10.63 8.15 -29.40
CA SER A 108 10.98 7.84 -28.00
C SER A 108 9.97 6.91 -27.31
N LEU A 109 8.68 7.01 -27.64
CA LEU A 109 7.62 6.21 -27.05
C LEU A 109 7.67 4.77 -27.58
N ALA A 110 7.83 4.60 -28.89
CA ALA A 110 8.00 3.30 -29.54
C ALA A 110 9.24 2.56 -29.00
N LYS A 111 10.38 3.25 -28.87
CA LYS A 111 11.59 2.69 -28.21
C LYS A 111 11.31 2.27 -26.76
N GLY A 112 10.53 3.07 -26.03
CA GLY A 112 10.12 2.75 -24.66
C GLY A 112 9.29 1.47 -24.58
N TYR A 113 8.33 1.29 -25.48
CA TYR A 113 7.47 0.11 -25.53
C TYR A 113 8.23 -1.15 -25.97
N ALA A 114 9.20 -1.02 -26.87
CA ALA A 114 10.08 -2.14 -27.27
C ALA A 114 10.91 -2.70 -26.10
N CYS A 115 11.22 -1.87 -25.09
CA CYS A 115 11.94 -2.29 -23.89
C CYS A 115 11.04 -2.95 -22.82
N VAL A 116 9.71 -2.93 -22.98
CA VAL A 116 8.80 -3.51 -22.00
C VAL A 116 8.87 -5.03 -22.07
N ASP A 117 9.12 -5.65 -20.93
CA ASP A 117 9.15 -7.10 -20.83
C ASP A 117 7.73 -7.68 -20.79
N VAL A 118 7.26 -8.14 -21.95
CA VAL A 118 5.92 -8.73 -22.13
C VAL A 118 5.81 -10.16 -21.58
N LYS A 119 6.91 -10.85 -21.31
CA LYS A 119 6.87 -12.25 -20.81
C LYS A 119 6.54 -12.36 -19.31
N ARG A 120 6.01 -11.31 -18.70
CA ARG A 120 5.82 -11.20 -17.24
C ARG A 120 4.35 -11.09 -16.88
N ASP A 121 3.78 -12.11 -16.22
CA ASP A 121 2.42 -11.92 -15.74
C ASP A 121 2.41 -11.01 -14.52
N ASN A 122 3.19 -11.20 -13.45
CA ASN A 122 3.07 -10.57 -12.11
C ASN A 122 3.20 -9.03 -11.96
N VAL A 123 3.03 -8.24 -13.01
CA VAL A 123 3.06 -6.76 -12.99
C VAL A 123 1.69 -6.13 -13.22
N PRO A 124 1.43 -4.90 -12.73
CA PRO A 124 0.14 -4.20 -12.94
C PRO A 124 -0.27 -4.06 -14.40
N LEU A 125 0.71 -3.98 -15.31
CA LEU A 125 0.48 -3.89 -16.75
C LEU A 125 -0.36 -5.07 -17.26
N ALA A 126 -0.14 -6.28 -16.76
CA ALA A 126 -0.92 -7.45 -17.15
C ALA A 126 -2.41 -7.31 -16.76
N GLN A 127 -2.71 -6.79 -15.57
CA GLN A 127 -4.10 -6.52 -15.17
C GLN A 127 -4.73 -5.41 -16.01
N TYR A 128 -3.97 -4.34 -16.29
CA TYR A 128 -4.44 -3.25 -17.15
C TYR A 128 -4.82 -3.74 -18.54
N LEU A 129 -4.06 -4.69 -19.09
CA LEU A 129 -4.32 -5.30 -20.39
C LEU A 129 -5.38 -6.41 -20.35
N GLY A 130 -6.02 -6.68 -19.21
CA GLY A 130 -7.18 -7.58 -19.13
C GLY A 130 -6.96 -8.91 -18.41
N ALA A 131 -5.82 -9.10 -17.73
CA ALA A 131 -5.65 -10.27 -16.87
C ALA A 131 -6.66 -10.23 -15.71
N LYS A 132 -7.50 -11.26 -15.59
CA LYS A 132 -8.56 -11.36 -14.56
C LYS A 132 -8.05 -11.55 -13.12
N ARG A 133 -6.74 -11.65 -12.93
CA ARG A 133 -6.11 -11.85 -11.62
C ARG A 133 -6.19 -10.56 -10.79
N LYS A 134 -6.38 -10.72 -9.48
CA LYS A 134 -6.36 -9.58 -8.56
C LYS A 134 -4.93 -9.04 -8.41
N LEU A 135 -4.82 -7.74 -8.16
CA LEU A 135 -3.55 -7.12 -7.76
C LEU A 135 -3.06 -7.73 -6.46
N ALA A 136 -1.74 -7.90 -6.33
CA ALA A 136 -1.18 -8.53 -5.14
C ALA A 136 -1.35 -7.62 -3.91
N VAL A 137 -1.75 -8.24 -2.80
CA VAL A 137 -1.75 -7.64 -1.46
C VAL A 137 -0.77 -8.42 -0.59
N ARG A 138 0.04 -7.71 0.17
CA ARG A 138 1.12 -8.23 1.01
C ARG A 138 0.83 -7.88 2.46
N ALA A 139 1.37 -8.68 3.36
CA ALA A 139 1.35 -8.34 4.78
C ALA A 139 2.14 -7.05 5.02
N LEU A 140 1.56 -6.15 5.80
CA LEU A 140 2.24 -4.94 6.24
C LEU A 140 3.48 -5.31 7.08
N PRO A 141 4.60 -4.58 6.97
CA PRO A 141 5.71 -4.74 7.90
C PRO A 141 5.27 -4.61 9.36
N LYS A 142 5.91 -5.36 10.27
CA LYS A 142 5.59 -5.32 11.70
C LYS A 142 5.77 -3.94 12.34
N VAL A 143 6.59 -3.09 11.73
CA VAL A 143 6.81 -1.69 12.12
C VAL A 143 6.93 -0.88 10.84
N VAL A 144 6.11 0.16 10.73
CA VAL A 144 6.19 1.17 9.66
C VAL A 144 6.73 2.45 10.28
N TYR A 145 7.70 3.07 9.60
CA TYR A 145 8.44 4.21 10.12
C TYR A 145 7.95 5.51 9.47
N TYR A 146 7.84 6.58 10.27
CA TYR A 146 7.36 7.90 9.85
C TYR A 146 8.35 9.01 10.21
N PRO A 147 9.59 8.99 9.67
CA PRO A 147 10.65 9.92 10.05
C PRO A 147 10.36 11.39 9.69
N PHE A 148 9.35 11.63 8.86
CA PHE A 148 8.92 12.97 8.47
C PHE A 148 7.57 13.36 9.09
N GLY A 149 7.05 12.59 10.07
CA GLY A 149 5.74 12.77 10.68
C GLY A 149 4.59 12.35 9.75
N CYS A 150 3.38 12.25 10.29
CA CYS A 150 2.17 11.96 9.52
C CYS A 150 0.89 12.38 10.26
N ASN A 151 -0.23 12.40 9.55
CA ASN A 151 -1.58 12.37 10.10
C ASN A 151 -2.30 11.06 9.71
N ALA A 152 -3.54 10.86 10.17
CA ALA A 152 -4.32 9.65 9.93
C ALA A 152 -4.42 9.23 8.45
N SER A 153 -4.75 10.17 7.55
CA SER A 153 -4.90 9.87 6.12
C SER A 153 -3.55 9.58 5.44
N GLN A 154 -2.48 10.27 5.86
CA GLN A 154 -1.13 10.00 5.39
C GLN A 154 -0.61 8.64 5.90
N GLN A 155 -0.93 8.26 7.14
CA GLN A 155 -0.59 6.94 7.69
C GLN A 155 -1.20 5.85 6.83
N ALA A 156 -2.51 5.92 6.58
CA ALA A 156 -3.23 4.98 5.73
C ALA A 156 -2.66 4.93 4.30
N ALA A 157 -2.29 6.09 3.73
CA ALA A 157 -1.69 6.15 2.40
C ALA A 157 -0.32 5.45 2.33
N VAL A 158 0.54 5.61 3.34
CA VAL A 158 1.83 4.93 3.43
C VAL A 158 1.63 3.42 3.59
N GLU A 159 0.74 3.00 4.49
CA GLU A 159 0.46 1.58 4.73
C GLU A 159 -0.09 0.90 3.48
N ALA A 160 -1.03 1.54 2.79
CA ALA A 160 -1.56 1.05 1.52
C ALA A 160 -0.45 0.89 0.46
N ALA A 161 0.44 1.88 0.33
CA ALA A 161 1.56 1.83 -0.62
C ALA A 161 2.58 0.72 -0.31
N LEU A 162 2.74 0.34 0.96
CA LEU A 162 3.64 -0.74 1.38
C LEU A 162 2.99 -2.13 1.26
N SER A 163 1.66 -2.23 1.40
CA SER A 163 0.94 -3.50 1.38
C SER A 163 0.35 -3.85 0.00
N HIS A 164 0.09 -2.89 -0.88
CA HIS A 164 -0.54 -3.15 -2.18
C HIS A 164 0.46 -3.04 -3.33
N GLN A 165 0.18 -3.78 -4.41
CA GLN A 165 0.95 -3.69 -5.65
C GLN A 165 0.79 -2.34 -6.38
N VAL A 166 -0.39 -1.74 -6.27
CA VAL A 166 -0.72 -0.42 -6.83
C VAL A 166 -1.54 0.34 -5.79
N SER A 167 -1.24 1.62 -5.60
CA SER A 167 -2.02 2.50 -4.73
C SER A 167 -2.20 3.86 -5.40
N ILE A 168 -3.42 4.37 -5.37
CA ILE A 168 -3.77 5.69 -5.86
C ILE A 168 -4.05 6.57 -4.65
N VAL A 169 -3.21 7.58 -4.43
CA VAL A 169 -3.35 8.51 -3.30
C VAL A 169 -3.72 9.87 -3.85
N GLN A 170 -4.93 10.33 -3.55
CA GLN A 170 -5.41 11.65 -3.93
C GLN A 170 -5.37 12.58 -2.71
N GLY A 171 -4.92 13.82 -2.92
CA GLY A 171 -4.88 14.84 -1.87
C GLY A 171 -4.91 16.25 -2.44
N PRO A 172 -5.77 17.15 -1.92
CA PRO A 172 -5.78 18.56 -2.27
C PRO A 172 -4.40 19.25 -2.16
N PRO A 173 -4.19 20.43 -2.77
CA PRO A 173 -2.98 21.22 -2.57
C PRO A 173 -2.72 21.47 -1.06
N GLY A 174 -1.45 21.46 -0.64
CA GLY A 174 -1.09 21.71 0.78
C GLY A 174 -1.25 20.53 1.75
N THR A 175 -1.85 19.39 1.35
CA THR A 175 -2.12 18.23 2.25
C THR A 175 -0.91 17.34 2.57
N GLY A 176 0.31 17.81 2.30
CA GLY A 176 1.53 17.07 2.65
C GLY A 176 1.86 15.87 1.75
N LYS A 177 1.39 15.82 0.49
CA LYS A 177 1.71 14.73 -0.46
C LYS A 177 3.21 14.37 -0.52
N THR A 178 4.08 15.38 -0.55
CA THR A 178 5.54 15.16 -0.55
C THR A 178 6.02 14.45 0.71
N GLN A 179 5.45 14.75 1.88
CA GLN A 179 5.78 14.09 3.14
C GLN A 179 5.37 12.61 3.12
N THR A 180 4.21 12.29 2.55
CA THR A 180 3.78 10.91 2.31
C THR A 180 4.78 10.16 1.40
N ILE A 181 5.21 10.78 0.30
CA ILE A 181 6.22 10.20 -0.61
C ILE A 181 7.52 9.92 0.14
N LEU A 182 8.00 10.87 0.95
CA LEU A 182 9.23 10.69 1.73
C LEU A 182 9.12 9.55 2.75
N ASN A 183 7.98 9.39 3.44
CA ASN A 183 7.76 8.27 4.35
C ASN A 183 7.73 6.92 3.59
N ILE A 184 7.16 6.86 2.38
CA ILE A 184 7.23 5.66 1.54
C ILE A 184 8.67 5.35 1.17
N ILE A 185 9.43 6.35 0.70
CA ILE A 185 10.86 6.20 0.36
C ILE A 185 11.65 5.69 1.57
N ALA A 186 11.45 6.27 2.75
CA ALA A 186 12.15 5.87 3.97
C ALA A 186 11.93 4.39 4.31
N ASN A 187 10.68 3.90 4.24
CA ASN A 187 10.38 2.49 4.51
C ASN A 187 10.98 1.55 3.45
N LEU A 188 10.99 1.97 2.17
CA LEU A 188 11.62 1.20 1.10
C LEU A 188 13.14 1.13 1.26
N LEU A 189 13.79 2.24 1.68
CA LEU A 189 15.22 2.27 1.99
C LEU A 189 15.57 1.39 3.18
N LEU A 190 14.76 1.42 4.25
CA LEU A 190 14.89 0.53 5.41
C LEU A 190 14.73 -0.95 5.03
N ALA A 191 13.92 -1.25 4.02
CA ALA A 191 13.77 -2.59 3.45
C ALA A 191 14.87 -2.95 2.42
N GLY A 192 15.90 -2.11 2.26
CA GLY A 192 17.00 -2.31 1.32
C GLY A 192 16.59 -2.22 -0.16
N LYS A 193 15.43 -1.63 -0.46
CA LYS A 193 14.91 -1.47 -1.82
C LYS A 193 15.44 -0.20 -2.47
N THR A 194 15.31 -0.16 -3.79
CA THR A 194 15.61 1.00 -4.64
C THR A 194 14.31 1.64 -5.09
N VAL A 195 14.29 2.95 -5.26
CA VAL A 195 13.09 3.73 -5.57
C VAL A 195 13.35 4.62 -6.78
N LEU A 196 12.46 4.53 -7.76
CA LEU A 196 12.39 5.46 -8.87
C LEU A 196 11.21 6.40 -8.63
N VAL A 197 11.48 7.70 -8.55
CA VAL A 197 10.45 8.75 -8.45
C VAL A 197 10.39 9.48 -9.78
N VAL A 198 9.20 9.47 -10.39
CA VAL A 198 8.93 10.12 -11.67
C VAL A 198 7.81 11.15 -11.54
N SER A 199 7.91 12.22 -12.33
CA SER A 199 6.85 13.24 -12.45
C SER A 199 6.86 13.84 -13.86
N ASN A 200 5.69 14.28 -14.33
CA ASN A 200 5.61 15.13 -15.51
C ASN A 200 6.14 16.55 -15.23
N ASN A 201 6.04 17.00 -13.98
CA ASN A 201 6.54 18.32 -13.56
C ASN A 201 7.86 18.17 -12.78
N ASN A 202 8.93 18.76 -13.31
CA ASN A 202 10.26 18.76 -12.70
C ASN A 202 10.25 19.32 -11.26
N SER A 203 9.35 20.25 -10.93
CA SER A 203 9.28 20.86 -9.59
C SER A 203 8.95 19.85 -8.49
N ALA A 204 8.08 18.86 -8.76
CA ALA A 204 7.70 17.85 -7.77
C ALA A 204 8.89 16.96 -7.40
N VAL A 205 9.72 16.64 -8.38
CA VAL A 205 10.93 15.82 -8.20
C VAL A 205 12.01 16.61 -7.47
N VAL A 206 12.22 17.89 -7.83
CA VAL A 206 13.13 18.79 -7.12
C VAL A 206 12.73 18.95 -5.65
N ASN A 207 11.44 19.15 -5.36
CA ASN A 207 10.95 19.26 -3.99
C ASN A 207 11.23 18.01 -3.14
N VAL A 208 11.16 16.81 -3.72
CA VAL A 208 11.55 15.56 -3.04
C VAL A 208 13.05 15.54 -2.79
N ALA A 209 13.86 15.90 -3.79
CA ALA A 209 15.31 15.97 -3.68
C ALA A 209 15.76 16.93 -2.56
N GLU A 210 15.22 18.16 -2.55
CA GLU A 210 15.54 19.18 -1.56
C GLU A 210 15.20 18.74 -0.14
N LYS A 211 14.04 18.11 0.05
CA LYS A 211 13.65 17.62 1.38
C LYS A 211 14.54 16.47 1.87
N LEU A 212 14.92 15.55 0.98
CA LEU A 212 15.91 14.51 1.32
C LEU A 212 17.28 15.13 1.64
N HIS A 213 17.69 16.15 0.90
CA HIS A 213 18.94 16.86 1.14
C HIS A 213 18.96 17.56 2.51
N ARG A 214 17.89 18.28 2.88
CA ARG A 214 17.74 18.94 4.19
C ARG A 214 17.80 17.96 5.37
N GLU A 215 17.43 16.70 5.15
CA GLU A 215 17.44 15.64 6.16
C GLU A 215 18.79 14.88 6.19
N GLY A 216 19.77 15.34 5.41
CA GLY A 216 21.10 14.74 5.26
C GLY A 216 21.13 13.50 4.36
N LEU A 217 20.02 13.14 3.72
CA LEU A 217 19.88 11.95 2.86
C LEU A 217 20.12 12.25 1.38
N GLY A 218 20.49 13.48 1.02
CA GLY A 218 20.68 13.91 -0.37
C GLY A 218 21.77 13.13 -1.10
N PHE A 219 22.77 12.58 -0.39
CA PHE A 219 23.81 11.77 -0.99
C PHE A 219 23.28 10.46 -1.60
N LEU A 220 22.11 9.97 -1.17
CA LEU A 220 21.47 8.75 -1.69
C LEU A 220 20.72 8.98 -3.01
N VAL A 221 20.61 10.24 -3.44
CA VAL A 221 19.71 10.68 -4.51
C VAL A 221 20.49 10.92 -5.79
N ALA A 222 20.01 10.37 -6.90
CA ALA A 222 20.51 10.65 -8.23
C ALA A 222 19.43 11.29 -9.11
N GLN A 223 19.67 12.52 -9.58
CA GLN A 223 18.77 13.23 -10.47
C GLN A 223 19.26 13.10 -11.91
N LEU A 224 18.64 12.20 -12.68
CA LEU A 224 19.14 11.77 -13.99
C LEU A 224 18.32 12.27 -15.19
N GLY A 225 17.21 12.99 -14.95
CA GLY A 225 16.16 13.22 -15.95
C GLY A 225 16.58 13.57 -17.38
N ASN A 226 17.43 14.55 -17.65
CA ASN A 226 17.90 14.89 -19.01
C ASN A 226 19.43 14.72 -19.12
N ALA A 227 19.97 14.78 -20.35
CA ALA A 227 21.41 14.64 -20.59
C ALA A 227 22.24 15.63 -19.77
N GLU A 228 21.79 16.88 -19.66
CA GLU A 228 22.41 17.92 -18.83
C GLU A 228 22.45 17.52 -17.35
N ASN A 229 21.34 17.03 -16.80
CA ASN A 229 21.25 16.56 -15.42
C ASN A 229 22.16 15.34 -15.18
N LYS A 230 22.30 14.43 -16.15
CA LYS A 230 23.25 13.31 -16.04
C LYS A 230 24.68 13.82 -15.95
N VAL A 231 25.05 14.78 -16.80
CA VAL A 231 26.37 15.40 -16.77
C VAL A 231 26.59 16.18 -15.47
N ALA A 232 25.60 16.95 -15.04
CA ALA A 232 25.64 17.71 -13.79
C ALA A 232 25.76 16.78 -12.57
N PHE A 233 24.99 15.70 -12.53
CA PHE A 233 25.08 14.66 -11.51
C PHE A 233 26.47 14.03 -11.49
N VAL A 234 27.00 13.64 -12.66
CA VAL A 234 28.34 13.02 -12.72
C VAL A 234 29.41 13.97 -12.18
N ARG A 235 29.31 15.27 -12.49
CA ARG A 235 30.21 16.33 -11.98
C ARG A 235 30.05 16.61 -10.49
N SER A 236 28.85 16.42 -9.92
CA SER A 236 28.58 16.68 -8.51
C SER A 236 28.83 15.47 -7.58
N GLN A 237 29.30 14.33 -8.12
CA GLN A 237 29.65 13.16 -7.32
C GLN A 237 30.84 13.44 -6.40
N SER A 238 30.63 13.23 -5.10
CA SER A 238 31.72 13.19 -4.12
C SER A 238 32.43 11.84 -4.13
N ALA A 239 33.75 11.84 -3.90
CA ALA A 239 34.54 10.62 -3.68
C ALA A 239 34.37 10.04 -2.25
N HIS A 240 33.78 10.81 -1.34
CA HIS A 240 33.59 10.45 0.05
C HIS A 240 32.11 10.57 0.46
N TYR A 241 31.68 9.66 1.34
CA TYR A 241 30.41 9.80 2.04
C TYR A 241 30.44 11.00 2.99
N PRO A 242 29.27 11.59 3.30
CA PRO A 242 29.19 12.55 4.40
C PRO A 242 29.61 11.89 5.72
N GLU A 243 29.89 12.71 6.74
CA GLU A 243 30.17 12.19 8.08
C GLU A 243 28.90 11.58 8.68
N LEU A 244 28.92 10.25 8.91
CA LEU A 244 27.78 9.45 9.39
C LEU A 244 28.04 8.84 10.78
N SER A 245 29.15 9.21 11.44
CA SER A 245 29.53 8.70 12.76
C SER A 245 28.41 8.88 13.79
N ASP A 246 27.78 10.05 13.81
CA ASP A 246 26.67 10.40 14.72
C ASP A 246 25.35 9.68 14.42
N TRP A 247 25.26 8.94 13.31
CA TRP A 247 24.04 8.25 12.91
C TRP A 247 24.00 6.81 13.41
N ALA A 248 25.14 6.26 13.82
CA ALA A 248 25.21 4.90 14.34
C ALA A 248 24.57 4.81 15.73
N LEU A 249 23.68 3.84 15.92
CA LEU A 249 23.12 3.48 17.22
C LEU A 249 23.96 2.34 17.81
N ALA A 250 24.22 2.40 19.12
CA ALA A 250 24.89 1.31 19.83
C ALA A 250 24.02 0.03 19.88
N ASP A 251 22.69 0.19 20.01
CA ASP A 251 21.71 -0.89 19.89
C ASP A 251 20.44 -0.38 19.20
N GLU A 252 20.03 -1.05 18.12
CA GLU A 252 18.81 -0.75 17.36
C GLU A 252 17.53 -1.24 18.06
N LYS A 253 17.61 -2.24 18.93
CA LYS A 253 16.45 -2.87 19.57
C LYS A 253 15.59 -1.89 20.39
N PRO A 254 16.14 -1.08 21.32
CA PRO A 254 15.33 -0.17 22.12
C PRO A 254 14.62 0.88 21.25
N VAL A 255 15.30 1.40 20.23
CA VAL A 255 14.73 2.38 19.30
C VAL A 255 13.61 1.75 18.46
N ARG A 256 13.78 0.51 18.01
CA ARG A 256 12.76 -0.24 17.28
C ARG A 256 11.52 -0.51 18.14
N GLU A 257 11.70 -0.89 19.40
CA GLU A 257 10.58 -1.12 20.33
C GLU A 257 9.86 0.19 20.70
N LEU A 258 10.61 1.29 20.86
CA LEU A 258 10.02 2.62 21.04
C LEU A 258 9.17 3.01 19.82
N ALA A 259 9.70 2.85 18.60
CA ALA A 259 8.96 3.12 17.38
C ALA A 259 7.70 2.26 17.26
N ARG A 260 7.78 0.97 17.62
CA ARG A 260 6.62 0.07 17.62
C ARG A 260 5.54 0.52 18.61
N ARG A 261 5.90 0.83 19.85
CA ARG A 261 4.95 1.28 20.87
C ARG A 261 4.30 2.61 20.46
N ALA A 262 5.12 3.57 20.02
CA ALA A 262 4.63 4.86 19.55
C ALA A 262 3.69 4.71 18.34
N LEU A 263 4.01 3.81 17.40
CA LEU A 263 3.15 3.51 16.26
C LEU A 263 1.79 2.96 16.70
N GLN A 264 1.73 2.07 17.68
CA GLN A 264 0.49 1.54 18.22
C GLN A 264 -0.38 2.64 18.84
N THR A 265 0.21 3.47 19.69
CA THR A 265 -0.46 4.62 20.32
C THR A 265 -0.97 5.62 19.29
N VAL A 266 -0.15 5.96 18.29
CA VAL A 266 -0.53 6.89 17.20
C VAL A 266 -1.65 6.32 16.34
N SER A 267 -1.57 5.05 15.96
CA SER A 267 -2.59 4.38 15.14
C SER A 267 -3.93 4.36 15.87
N GLN A 268 -3.93 4.05 17.17
CA GLN A 268 -5.13 4.10 18.00
C GLN A 268 -5.69 5.52 18.09
N GLY A 269 -4.85 6.52 18.38
CA GLY A 269 -5.28 7.91 18.46
C GLY A 269 -5.87 8.43 17.14
N PHE A 270 -5.31 8.04 15.99
CA PHE A 270 -5.85 8.39 14.68
C PHE A 270 -7.16 7.67 14.34
N ALA A 271 -7.30 6.41 14.74
CA ALA A 271 -8.56 5.68 14.62
C ALA A 271 -9.67 6.37 15.45
N ASP A 272 -9.37 6.70 16.70
CA ASP A 272 -10.29 7.40 17.61
C ASP A 272 -10.66 8.80 17.09
N GLN A 273 -9.70 9.57 16.57
CA GLN A 273 -9.98 10.88 15.94
C GLN A 273 -10.90 10.77 14.71
N THR A 274 -10.68 9.74 13.89
CA THR A 274 -11.46 9.48 12.68
C THR A 274 -12.87 9.04 13.02
N GLN A 275 -13.01 8.12 13.97
CA GLN A 275 -14.32 7.68 14.47
C GLN A 275 -15.10 8.84 15.10
N ARG A 276 -14.44 9.69 15.90
CA ARG A 276 -15.05 10.90 16.46
C ARG A 276 -15.58 11.83 15.37
N ALA A 277 -14.81 12.05 14.30
CA ALA A 277 -15.23 12.91 13.20
C ALA A 277 -16.44 12.32 12.45
N GLN A 278 -16.45 11.01 12.21
CA GLN A 278 -17.58 10.32 11.57
C GLN A 278 -18.85 10.41 12.41
N LEU A 279 -18.75 10.15 13.72
CA LEU A 279 -19.87 10.23 14.66
C LEU A 279 -20.43 11.66 14.76
N LYS A 280 -19.57 12.69 14.74
CA LYS A 280 -20.04 14.09 14.72
C LYS A 280 -20.79 14.43 13.43
N VAL A 281 -20.29 13.97 12.29
CA VAL A 281 -20.99 14.16 11.00
C VAL A 281 -22.35 13.45 10.99
N GLU A 282 -22.42 12.21 11.51
CA GLU A 282 -23.68 11.48 11.67
C GLU A 282 -24.63 12.24 12.60
N TYR A 283 -24.16 12.68 13.76
CA TYR A 283 -24.95 13.45 14.72
C TYR A 283 -25.53 14.73 14.10
N ASP A 284 -24.72 15.51 13.39
CA ASP A 284 -25.15 16.74 12.71
C ASP A 284 -26.13 16.47 11.57
N ALA A 285 -26.05 15.30 10.91
CA ALA A 285 -27.04 14.88 9.92
C ALA A 285 -28.38 14.57 10.60
N LEU A 286 -28.38 13.78 11.68
CA LEU A 286 -29.57 13.45 12.46
C LEU A 286 -30.21 14.69 13.11
N LEU A 287 -29.41 15.71 13.45
CA LEU A 287 -29.90 16.97 13.99
C LEU A 287 -30.63 17.79 12.92
N ARG A 288 -30.10 17.83 11.70
CA ARG A 288 -30.77 18.46 10.56
C ARG A 288 -32.05 17.73 10.17
N GLU A 289 -32.03 16.41 10.08
CA GLU A 289 -33.22 15.60 9.77
C GLU A 289 -34.35 15.84 10.78
N GLN A 290 -34.04 15.79 12.07
CA GLN A 290 -35.04 16.09 13.11
C GLN A 290 -35.63 17.51 12.97
N GLN A 291 -34.80 18.52 12.65
CA GLN A 291 -35.30 19.89 12.45
C GLN A 291 -36.27 19.99 11.26
N TYR A 292 -36.03 19.24 10.18
CA TYR A 292 -36.96 19.16 9.06
C TYR A 292 -38.28 18.52 9.47
N ASP A 293 -38.24 17.43 10.24
CA ASP A 293 -39.45 16.75 10.71
C ASP A 293 -40.27 17.62 11.66
N ASP A 294 -39.60 18.36 12.56
CA ASP A 294 -40.24 19.30 13.48
C ASP A 294 -40.92 20.48 12.71
N LEU A 295 -40.33 20.95 11.61
CA LEU A 295 -40.92 22.00 10.75
C LEU A 295 -42.13 21.52 9.95
N LEU A 296 -42.20 20.23 9.63
CA LEU A 296 -43.33 19.64 8.90
C LEU A 296 -44.57 19.44 9.79
N GLY A 297 -44.47 19.71 11.09
CA GLY A 297 -45.62 19.78 11.98
C GLY A 297 -46.26 18.41 12.28
N GLU A 298 -45.49 17.31 12.25
CA GLU A 298 -45.92 16.02 12.80
C GLU A 298 -45.89 16.05 14.35
N GLU A 299 -46.56 17.04 14.95
CA GLU A 299 -46.79 17.15 16.39
C GLU A 299 -47.88 16.16 16.86
N GLY A 300 -47.65 14.88 16.61
CA GLY A 300 -48.27 13.83 17.39
C GLY A 300 -47.49 13.65 18.68
N ALA A 301 -48.12 13.81 19.84
CA ALA A 301 -47.57 13.34 21.11
C ALA A 301 -47.55 11.80 21.09
N PHE A 302 -46.56 11.21 20.43
CA PHE A 302 -46.44 9.77 20.31
C PHE A 302 -45.89 9.19 21.61
N GLU A 303 -46.60 8.21 22.20
CA GLU A 303 -46.11 7.41 23.33
C GLU A 303 -44.89 6.57 22.90
N THR A 304 -43.72 7.21 22.88
CA THR A 304 -42.43 6.58 22.57
C THR A 304 -41.91 5.70 23.71
N GLY A 305 -42.63 5.61 24.84
CA GLY A 305 -42.24 4.81 26.01
C GLY A 305 -42.09 3.31 25.72
N ALA A 306 -42.82 2.77 24.74
CA ALA A 306 -42.65 1.40 24.28
C ALA A 306 -41.36 1.18 23.47
N LEU A 307 -40.88 2.23 22.79
CA LEU A 307 -39.72 2.21 21.90
C LEU A 307 -38.42 2.61 22.62
N ALA A 308 -38.51 3.31 23.75
CA ALA A 308 -37.38 3.87 24.50
C ALA A 308 -36.39 2.83 25.07
N ARG A 309 -36.73 1.53 25.07
CA ARG A 309 -35.85 0.43 25.53
C ARG A 309 -35.08 -0.24 24.40
N LEU A 310 -35.36 0.10 23.15
CA LEU A 310 -34.72 -0.49 21.99
C LEU A 310 -33.46 0.30 21.62
N SER A 311 -32.43 -0.39 21.13
CA SER A 311 -31.26 0.27 20.52
C SER A 311 -31.59 0.82 19.14
N ALA A 312 -30.77 1.75 18.66
CA ALA A 312 -30.94 2.33 17.33
C ALA A 312 -30.93 1.25 16.22
N ALA A 313 -30.06 0.25 16.35
CA ALA A 313 -30.00 -0.88 15.43
C ALA A 313 -31.28 -1.74 15.43
N GLN A 314 -31.93 -1.92 16.59
CA GLN A 314 -33.20 -2.63 16.69
C GLN A 314 -34.34 -1.82 16.08
N LEU A 315 -34.36 -0.50 16.32
CA LEU A 315 -35.33 0.42 15.72
C LEU A 315 -35.21 0.44 14.19
N MET A 316 -34.00 0.46 13.63
CA MET A 316 -33.81 0.36 12.18
C MET A 316 -34.24 -0.99 11.60
N LYS A 317 -33.99 -2.09 12.30
CA LYS A 317 -34.47 -3.43 11.90
C LYS A 317 -36.00 -3.52 11.86
N LEU A 318 -36.69 -2.73 12.68
CA LEU A 318 -38.15 -2.60 12.67
C LEU A 318 -38.63 -1.65 11.57
N LEU A 319 -38.05 -0.45 11.50
CA LEU A 319 -38.46 0.63 10.60
C LEU A 319 -38.35 0.20 9.13
N MET A 320 -37.21 -0.37 8.71
CA MET A 320 -36.97 -0.71 7.30
C MET A 320 -37.97 -1.72 6.75
N ALA A 321 -38.25 -2.79 7.49
CA ALA A 321 -39.18 -3.81 7.04
C ALA A 321 -40.66 -3.38 7.13
N TYR A 322 -40.97 -2.38 7.97
CA TYR A 322 -42.30 -1.77 8.05
C TYR A 322 -42.52 -0.84 6.87
N ARG A 323 -41.59 0.10 6.64
CA ARG A 323 -41.62 1.06 5.52
C ARG A 323 -41.74 0.36 4.17
N LEU A 324 -40.91 -0.64 3.91
CA LEU A 324 -40.94 -1.43 2.68
C LEU A 324 -42.30 -2.11 2.43
N ARG A 325 -43.02 -2.55 3.49
CA ARG A 325 -44.35 -3.15 3.34
C ARG A 325 -45.41 -2.10 3.00
N VAL A 326 -45.34 -0.95 3.65
CA VAL A 326 -46.24 0.17 3.40
C VAL A 326 -46.08 0.69 1.96
N GLU A 327 -44.85 0.86 1.48
CA GLU A 327 -44.54 1.27 0.10
C GLU A 327 -45.04 0.25 -0.95
N GLN A 328 -45.04 -1.05 -0.62
CA GLN A 328 -45.62 -2.10 -1.46
C GLN A 328 -47.16 -2.15 -1.41
N GLY A 329 -47.82 -1.21 -0.73
CA GLY A 329 -49.28 -1.19 -0.55
C GLY A 329 -49.81 -2.30 0.36
N LYS A 330 -48.95 -3.01 1.11
CA LYS A 330 -49.33 -4.13 1.97
C LYS A 330 -49.57 -3.65 3.40
N LYS A 331 -50.78 -3.87 3.93
CA LYS A 331 -51.05 -3.65 5.36
C LYS A 331 -50.23 -4.63 6.20
N VAL A 332 -49.68 -4.16 7.31
CA VAL A 332 -48.95 -5.01 8.26
C VAL A 332 -49.95 -5.87 9.03
N GLY A 333 -50.04 -7.15 8.66
CA GLY A 333 -50.96 -8.10 9.26
C GLY A 333 -50.68 -8.36 10.74
N THR A 334 -51.72 -8.80 11.47
CA THR A 334 -51.67 -9.08 12.92
C THR A 334 -50.58 -10.10 13.30
N TRP A 335 -50.33 -11.11 12.47
CA TRP A 335 -49.24 -12.07 12.65
C TRP A 335 -47.84 -11.45 12.59
N VAL A 336 -47.62 -10.47 11.71
CA VAL A 336 -46.34 -9.76 11.60
C VAL A 336 -46.13 -8.87 12.83
N ARG A 337 -47.19 -8.17 13.27
CA ARG A 337 -47.18 -7.36 14.49
C ARG A 337 -46.87 -8.20 15.72
N LEU A 338 -47.50 -9.38 15.84
CA LEU A 338 -47.29 -10.31 16.95
C LEU A 338 -45.85 -10.84 16.94
N LYS A 339 -45.34 -11.24 15.76
CA LYS A 339 -43.95 -11.68 15.60
C LYS A 339 -42.97 -10.62 16.11
N TRP A 340 -43.15 -9.36 15.71
CA TRP A 340 -42.27 -8.26 16.15
C TRP A 340 -42.45 -7.90 17.62
N ALA A 341 -43.67 -7.95 18.15
CA ALA A 341 -43.91 -7.78 19.58
C ALA A 341 -43.22 -8.87 20.42
N LEU A 342 -43.16 -10.11 19.93
CA LEU A 342 -42.41 -11.18 20.60
C LEU A 342 -40.90 -11.00 20.50
N THR A 343 -40.38 -10.36 19.44
CA THR A 343 -38.92 -10.16 19.27
C THR A 343 -38.40 -8.90 19.94
N PHE A 344 -39.20 -7.83 19.98
CA PHE A 344 -38.77 -6.49 20.41
C PHE A 344 -39.56 -5.97 21.63
N GLY A 345 -40.53 -6.73 22.13
CA GLY A 345 -41.28 -6.44 23.35
C GLY A 345 -42.78 -6.28 23.14
N PHE A 346 -43.58 -6.81 24.07
CA PHE A 346 -45.03 -6.93 23.90
C PHE A 346 -45.76 -5.57 23.78
N ARG A 347 -45.18 -4.49 24.34
CA ARG A 347 -45.70 -3.11 24.22
C ARG A 347 -45.61 -2.54 22.79
N LEU A 348 -44.83 -3.14 21.89
CA LEU A 348 -44.85 -2.76 20.48
C LEU A 348 -46.13 -3.19 19.76
N PHE A 349 -46.85 -4.20 20.28
CA PHE A 349 -48.02 -4.72 19.60
C PHE A 349 -49.14 -3.67 19.49
N SER A 350 -49.37 -2.90 20.56
CA SER A 350 -50.34 -1.80 20.57
C SER A 350 -49.88 -0.64 19.69
N PHE A 351 -48.59 -0.29 19.76
CA PHE A 351 -47.99 0.77 18.95
C PHE A 351 -48.13 0.48 17.44
N LEU A 352 -47.79 -0.74 16.98
CA LEU A 352 -47.87 -1.14 15.57
C LEU A 352 -49.31 -1.20 15.01
N LYS A 353 -50.33 -1.05 15.85
CA LYS A 353 -51.75 -1.04 15.46
C LYS A 353 -52.19 0.30 14.87
N GLY A 354 -51.47 1.38 15.13
CA GLY A 354 -51.74 2.74 14.63
C GLY A 354 -51.69 2.88 13.11
N GLU A 355 -51.94 4.10 12.62
CA GLU A 355 -51.85 4.39 11.19
C GLU A 355 -50.41 4.19 10.69
N ALA A 356 -50.24 3.79 9.43
CA ALA A 356 -48.92 3.50 8.89
C ALA A 356 -47.97 4.71 8.93
N THR A 357 -48.50 5.90 8.67
CA THR A 357 -47.79 7.19 8.78
C THR A 357 -47.35 7.45 10.22
N GLU A 358 -48.28 7.36 11.18
CA GLU A 358 -48.02 7.56 12.61
C GLU A 358 -46.98 6.57 13.18
N VAL A 359 -47.05 5.30 12.76
CA VAL A 359 -46.11 4.27 13.21
C VAL A 359 -44.71 4.52 12.64
N ILE A 360 -44.61 4.95 11.38
CA ILE A 360 -43.32 5.31 10.75
C ILE A 360 -42.72 6.51 11.48
N ALA A 361 -43.47 7.60 11.62
CA ALA A 361 -43.05 8.82 12.31
C ALA A 361 -42.60 8.54 13.75
N GLY A 362 -43.36 7.73 14.50
CA GLY A 362 -43.00 7.34 15.86
C GLY A 362 -41.71 6.50 15.95
N LEU A 363 -41.47 5.60 14.98
CA LEU A 363 -40.24 4.82 14.90
C LEU A 363 -39.04 5.67 14.50
N GLU A 364 -39.20 6.59 13.55
CA GLU A 364 -38.17 7.54 13.11
C GLU A 364 -37.76 8.47 14.27
N LYS A 365 -38.74 9.09 14.94
CA LYS A 365 -38.50 9.95 16.11
C LYS A 365 -37.81 9.21 17.25
N ALA A 366 -38.22 7.97 17.53
CA ALA A 366 -37.55 7.13 18.53
C ALA A 366 -36.12 6.77 18.11
N PHE A 367 -35.90 6.44 16.83
CA PHE A 367 -34.58 6.14 16.29
C PHE A 367 -33.64 7.33 16.43
N TYR A 368 -34.06 8.53 16.02
CA TYR A 368 -33.23 9.73 16.14
C TYR A 368 -32.85 10.02 17.59
N ARG A 369 -33.80 9.93 18.52
CA ARG A 369 -33.54 10.15 19.94
C ARG A 369 -32.54 9.15 20.51
N VAL A 370 -32.77 7.85 20.28
CA VAL A 370 -31.89 6.79 20.80
C VAL A 370 -30.51 6.85 20.15
N ARG A 371 -30.43 7.02 18.83
CA ARG A 371 -29.15 7.07 18.11
C ARG A 371 -28.31 8.27 18.52
N LYS A 372 -28.92 9.44 18.74
CA LYS A 372 -28.20 10.62 19.27
C LYS A 372 -27.60 10.33 20.65
N ALA A 373 -28.37 9.74 21.57
CA ALA A 373 -27.88 9.38 22.89
C ALA A 373 -26.77 8.30 22.84
N GLU A 374 -26.88 7.31 21.95
CA GLU A 374 -25.81 6.34 21.69
C GLU A 374 -24.53 7.02 21.18
N ILE A 375 -24.65 7.92 20.19
CA ILE A 375 -23.52 8.69 19.65
C ILE A 375 -22.86 9.54 20.74
N GLU A 376 -23.64 10.23 21.59
CA GLU A 376 -23.10 11.01 22.72
C GLU A 376 -22.30 10.14 23.69
N GLN A 377 -22.80 8.94 24.02
CA GLN A 377 -22.08 7.98 24.87
C GLN A 377 -20.79 7.48 24.20
N GLU A 378 -20.85 7.13 22.91
CA GLU A 378 -19.68 6.71 22.13
C GLU A 378 -18.63 7.83 22.06
N LEU A 379 -19.06 9.08 21.82
CA LEU A 379 -18.19 10.26 21.79
C LEU A 379 -17.52 10.50 23.14
N ALA A 380 -18.24 10.37 24.25
CA ALA A 380 -17.68 10.56 25.60
C ALA A 380 -16.56 9.55 25.88
N VAL A 381 -16.75 8.27 25.53
CA VAL A 381 -15.72 7.23 25.69
C VAL A 381 -14.49 7.52 24.82
N ILE A 382 -14.71 7.94 23.56
CA ILE A 382 -13.61 8.29 22.65
C ILE A 382 -12.84 9.51 23.16
N GLU A 383 -13.53 10.53 23.68
CA GLU A 383 -12.91 11.74 24.21
C GLU A 383 -12.08 11.45 25.47
N GLU A 384 -12.57 10.60 26.38
CA GLU A 384 -11.80 10.13 27.54
C GLU A 384 -10.52 9.40 27.11
N ARG A 385 -10.61 8.47 26.15
CA ARG A 385 -9.44 7.78 25.60
C ARG A 385 -8.44 8.73 24.95
N LEU A 386 -8.93 9.68 24.15
CA LEU A 386 -8.07 10.67 23.48
C LEU A 386 -7.41 11.64 24.45
N GLN A 387 -8.04 11.98 25.57
CA GLN A 387 -7.45 12.80 26.63
C GLN A 387 -6.37 12.04 27.40
N ALA A 388 -6.58 10.75 27.67
CA ALA A 388 -5.59 9.89 28.30
C ALA A 388 -4.39 9.60 27.39
N LEU A 389 -4.58 9.63 26.07
CA LEU A 389 -3.53 9.44 25.08
C LEU A 389 -2.71 10.72 24.89
N GLU A 390 -1.42 10.70 25.26
CA GLU A 390 -0.48 11.76 24.89
C GLU A 390 -0.08 11.69 23.40
N LEU A 391 -1.05 11.92 22.49
CA LEU A 391 -0.87 11.69 21.06
C LEU A 391 0.28 12.50 20.45
N GLN A 392 0.46 13.76 20.86
CA GLN A 392 1.56 14.60 20.37
C GLN A 392 2.93 14.08 20.82
N SER A 393 3.03 13.63 22.07
CA SER A 393 4.24 12.97 22.60
C SER A 393 4.55 11.69 21.83
N ALA A 394 3.53 10.86 21.59
CA ALA A 394 3.66 9.64 20.81
C ALA A 394 4.05 9.92 19.34
N LEU A 395 3.50 10.95 18.70
CA LEU A 395 3.87 11.36 17.34
C LEU A 395 5.33 11.82 17.25
N ASN A 396 5.79 12.61 18.23
CA ASN A 396 7.18 13.05 18.32
C ASN A 396 8.12 11.88 18.56
N ALA A 397 7.76 10.95 19.45
CA ALA A 397 8.50 9.74 19.71
C ALA A 397 8.59 8.84 18.47
N LEU A 398 7.47 8.65 17.75
CA LEU A 398 7.42 7.88 16.50
C LEU A 398 8.31 8.52 15.43
N THR A 399 8.23 9.84 15.25
CA THR A 399 9.00 10.58 14.24
C THR A 399 10.50 10.50 14.55
N THR A 400 10.88 10.73 15.80
CA THR A 400 12.29 10.73 16.23
C THR A 400 12.91 9.34 16.16
N SER A 401 12.24 8.33 16.71
CA SER A 401 12.71 6.93 16.66
C SER A 401 12.77 6.39 15.23
N SER A 402 11.81 6.77 14.38
CA SER A 402 11.82 6.43 12.95
C SER A 402 13.00 7.06 12.22
N ARG A 403 13.31 8.33 12.51
CA ARG A 403 14.44 9.04 11.92
C ARG A 403 15.76 8.43 12.37
N GLN A 404 15.90 8.10 13.66
CA GLN A 404 17.07 7.41 14.20
C GLN A 404 17.28 6.06 13.51
N MET A 405 16.22 5.26 13.36
CA MET A 405 16.29 3.96 12.69
C MET A 405 16.72 4.09 11.22
N LEU A 406 16.14 5.06 10.50
CA LEU A 406 16.53 5.35 9.11
C LEU A 406 18.00 5.73 9.02
N LYS A 407 18.43 6.71 9.81
CA LYS A 407 19.83 7.19 9.82
C LYS A 407 20.80 6.07 10.19
N HIS A 408 20.50 5.29 11.21
CA HIS A 408 21.31 4.14 11.60
C HIS A 408 21.48 3.13 10.48
N LYS A 409 20.41 2.73 9.81
CA LYS A 409 20.48 1.79 8.69
C LYS A 409 21.24 2.35 7.48
N MET A 410 21.16 3.66 7.24
CA MET A 410 21.96 4.30 6.19
C MET A 410 23.44 4.36 6.59
N ALA A 411 23.75 4.61 7.86
CA ALA A 411 25.12 4.59 8.37
C ALA A 411 25.74 3.18 8.33
N GLU A 412 24.99 2.13 8.66
CA GLU A 412 25.46 0.74 8.51
C GLU A 412 25.78 0.41 7.04
N ARG A 413 25.00 0.96 6.11
CA ARG A 413 25.14 0.66 4.68
C ARG A 413 26.24 1.48 3.99
N PHE A 414 26.45 2.72 4.41
CA PHE A 414 27.32 3.70 3.72
C PHE A 414 28.44 4.28 4.60
N GLY A 415 28.53 3.92 5.88
CA GLY A 415 29.43 4.51 6.87
C GLY A 415 30.89 4.04 6.82
N GLY A 416 31.32 3.37 5.74
CA GLY A 416 32.69 2.90 5.60
C GLY A 416 33.10 2.69 4.14
N GLY A 417 34.14 3.40 3.70
CA GLY A 417 34.80 3.19 2.42
C GLY A 417 34.80 4.38 1.47
N THR A 418 35.50 4.20 0.35
CA THR A 418 35.54 5.14 -0.76
C THR A 418 34.30 4.99 -1.62
N ARG A 419 33.68 6.12 -1.94
CA ARG A 419 32.47 6.15 -2.75
C ARG A 419 32.78 5.82 -4.20
N ARG A 420 32.02 4.92 -4.81
CA ARG A 420 32.19 4.60 -6.23
C ARG A 420 31.58 5.71 -7.09
N GLN A 421 32.37 6.25 -8.00
CA GLN A 421 31.94 7.25 -8.98
C GLN A 421 31.57 6.57 -10.31
N PHE A 422 30.57 7.14 -10.98
CA PHE A 422 30.04 6.63 -12.25
C PHE A 422 30.21 7.66 -13.36
N THR A 423 30.48 7.20 -14.57
CA THR A 423 30.40 8.02 -15.79
C THR A 423 29.01 7.91 -16.41
N VAL A 424 28.65 8.81 -17.34
CA VAL A 424 27.34 8.78 -18.02
C VAL A 424 27.08 7.43 -18.70
N SER A 425 28.08 6.85 -19.38
CA SER A 425 27.99 5.51 -19.96
C SER A 425 27.98 4.40 -18.91
N GLY A 426 28.68 4.60 -17.78
CA GLY A 426 28.76 3.66 -16.67
C GLY A 426 27.44 3.46 -15.92
N ILE A 427 26.57 4.47 -15.83
CA ILE A 427 25.27 4.38 -15.14
C ILE A 427 24.39 3.27 -15.75
N LYS A 428 24.34 3.19 -17.09
CA LYS A 428 23.55 2.18 -17.80
C LYS A 428 24.23 0.81 -17.82
N ALA A 429 25.55 0.77 -17.99
CA ALA A 429 26.28 -0.50 -18.01
C ALA A 429 26.31 -1.20 -16.64
N LYS A 430 26.30 -0.42 -15.55
CA LYS A 430 26.46 -0.90 -14.16
C LYS A 430 25.27 -0.50 -13.29
N THR A 431 24.05 -0.60 -13.81
CA THR A 431 22.83 -0.13 -13.12
C THR A 431 22.64 -0.75 -11.74
N GLU A 432 22.93 -2.04 -11.55
CA GLU A 432 22.79 -2.68 -10.23
C GLU A 432 23.75 -2.09 -9.19
N GLU A 433 25.00 -1.84 -9.57
CA GLU A 433 25.99 -1.20 -8.69
C GLU A 433 25.63 0.26 -8.44
N PHE A 434 25.16 0.96 -9.48
CA PHE A 434 24.69 2.33 -9.39
C PHE A 434 23.53 2.48 -8.42
N LEU A 435 22.51 1.60 -8.49
CA LEU A 435 21.36 1.63 -7.58
C LEU A 435 21.70 1.18 -6.16
N LYS A 436 22.78 0.40 -5.98
CA LYS A 436 23.30 0.10 -4.63
C LYS A 436 23.87 1.36 -3.97
N GLU A 437 24.53 2.21 -4.76
CA GLU A 437 25.15 3.47 -4.35
C GLU A 437 24.14 4.62 -4.23
N TYR A 438 23.21 4.73 -5.19
CA TYR A 438 22.18 5.75 -5.31
C TYR A 438 20.81 5.06 -5.35
N PRO A 439 20.28 4.64 -4.19
CA PRO A 439 19.03 3.87 -4.14
C PRO A 439 17.79 4.71 -4.48
N VAL A 440 17.88 6.04 -4.53
CA VAL A 440 16.77 6.91 -4.93
C VAL A 440 17.10 7.60 -6.25
N VAL A 441 16.41 7.23 -7.32
CA VAL A 441 16.56 7.85 -8.63
C VAL A 441 15.38 8.77 -8.92
N LEU A 442 15.68 9.97 -9.37
CA LEU A 442 14.74 11.04 -9.67
C LEU A 442 14.79 11.35 -11.16
N SER A 443 13.64 11.28 -11.83
CA SER A 443 13.54 11.53 -13.28
C SER A 443 12.23 12.19 -13.69
N SER A 444 12.21 12.79 -14.88
CA SER A 444 10.95 13.05 -15.56
C SER A 444 10.41 11.75 -16.17
N THR A 445 9.08 11.67 -16.32
CA THR A 445 8.38 10.48 -16.86
C THR A 445 8.91 10.05 -18.22
N TYR A 446 9.06 10.98 -19.17
CA TYR A 446 9.48 10.71 -20.54
C TYR A 446 10.96 10.29 -20.71
N LYS A 447 11.80 10.51 -19.69
CA LYS A 447 13.25 10.29 -19.79
C LYS A 447 13.80 9.32 -18.74
N SER A 448 12.92 8.57 -18.09
CA SER A 448 13.28 7.60 -17.04
C SER A 448 13.92 6.32 -17.57
N ASN A 449 13.67 5.97 -18.83
CA ASN A 449 14.22 4.78 -19.51
C ASN A 449 15.52 5.06 -20.29
N THR A 450 15.90 6.33 -20.48
CA THR A 450 17.15 6.74 -21.11
C THR A 450 18.22 6.93 -20.06
#